data_AF-A0A5E9ABV9-F1
#
_entry.id   AF-A0A5E9ABV9-F1
#
_cell.length_a   1.000
_cell.length_b   1.000
_cell.length_c   1.000
_cell.angle_alpha   90.00
_cell.angle_beta   90.00
_cell.angle_gamma   90.00
#
_symmetry.space_group_name_H-M   'P 1'
#
loop_
_entity.id
_entity.type
_entity.pdbx_description
1 polymer ?
#
loop_
_entity_poly.entity_id
_entity_poly.type
_entity_poly.pdbx_seq_one_letter_code
_entity_poly.pdbx_strand_id
1 'polypeptide(L)'
;MPPENYSFLDVAVLDAVRQRFAAGDALAILSADLEQVIWANGPGASVFGYPDIEAIIGASARLPLIARRQIMATSGFPEIGSDRAITVRLATGMVSRAVGFLASAVTMPDGEKAIMLAVPAAQTGSRSAGEIAGRAIGGFTEAGHFIAFVDAQGSVEAASDGFAALGIEPRTLAALVADVASSGDRVVKRLVPGSGTSYPAGFARLTDTRHLLVVID
;
A
#
# COMPACT_ATOMS: atom_id res chain seq x y z
N MET A 1 19.37 12.06 -8.45
CA MET A 1 18.41 11.85 -9.54
C MET A 1 17.02 12.10 -8.97
N PRO A 2 16.00 12.52 -9.75
CA PRO A 2 14.64 12.43 -9.23
C PRO A 2 14.39 10.97 -8.86
N PRO A 3 13.64 10.65 -7.79
CA PRO A 3 13.28 9.26 -7.54
C PRO A 3 12.57 8.74 -8.80
N GLU A 4 13.03 7.61 -9.32
CA GLU A 4 12.20 6.84 -10.24
C GLU A 4 10.93 6.52 -9.46
N ASN A 5 9.77 7.00 -9.91
CA ASN A 5 8.52 6.71 -9.23
C ASN A 5 8.32 5.18 -9.29
N TYR A 6 8.51 4.49 -8.17
CA TYR A 6 8.18 3.08 -8.08
C TYR A 6 6.71 2.89 -8.43
N SER A 7 6.41 1.90 -9.27
CA SER A 7 5.02 1.51 -9.47
C SER A 7 4.42 1.09 -8.12
N PHE A 8 3.23 1.58 -7.81
CA PHE A 8 2.52 1.22 -6.58
C PHE A 8 2.44 -0.31 -6.40
N LEU A 9 2.23 -1.03 -7.50
CA LEU A 9 2.14 -2.48 -7.55
C LEU A 9 3.46 -3.16 -7.16
N ASP A 10 4.59 -2.65 -7.64
CA ASP A 10 5.92 -3.24 -7.42
C ASP A 10 6.31 -3.12 -5.93
N VAL A 11 5.90 -2.04 -5.25
CA VAL A 11 6.12 -1.88 -3.80
C VAL A 11 5.13 -2.71 -2.97
N ALA A 12 3.86 -2.80 -3.41
CA ALA A 12 2.82 -3.53 -2.69
C ALA A 12 3.11 -5.04 -2.56
N VAL A 13 3.90 -5.61 -3.47
CA VAL A 13 4.28 -7.04 -3.45
C VAL A 13 5.57 -7.35 -2.69
N LEU A 14 6.29 -6.34 -2.19
CA LEU A 14 7.46 -6.56 -1.35
C LEU A 14 7.06 -7.40 -0.13
N ASP A 15 7.90 -8.36 0.27
CA ASP A 15 7.56 -9.31 1.34
C ASP A 15 7.22 -8.63 2.67
N ALA A 16 7.90 -7.52 2.99
CA ALA A 16 7.63 -6.72 4.18
C ALA A 16 6.28 -5.97 4.13
N VAL A 17 5.76 -5.69 2.93
CA VAL A 17 4.59 -4.84 2.69
C VAL A 17 3.34 -5.69 2.48
N ARG A 18 3.41 -6.70 1.62
CA ARG A 18 2.25 -7.40 1.05
C ARG A 18 1.29 -7.98 2.08
N GLN A 19 1.80 -8.60 3.14
CA GLN A 19 0.98 -9.24 4.17
C GLN A 19 0.20 -8.20 4.98
N ARG A 20 0.89 -7.11 5.36
CA ARG A 20 0.30 -6.01 6.12
C ARG A 20 -0.70 -5.22 5.29
N PHE A 21 -0.38 -5.01 4.01
CA PHE A 21 -1.27 -4.34 3.08
C PHE A 21 -2.55 -5.15 2.88
N ALA A 22 -2.43 -6.47 2.66
CA ALA A 22 -3.58 -7.37 2.58
C ALA A 22 -4.40 -7.43 3.88
N ALA A 23 -3.75 -7.27 5.05
CA ALA A 23 -4.42 -7.18 6.35
C ALA A 23 -5.08 -5.79 6.59
N GLY A 24 -4.86 -4.82 5.71
CA GLY A 24 -5.36 -3.45 5.80
C GLY A 24 -4.71 -2.61 6.90
N ASP A 25 -3.47 -2.93 7.28
CA ASP A 25 -2.66 -2.07 8.13
C ASP A 25 -2.48 -0.69 7.46
N ALA A 26 -2.35 0.35 8.27
CA ALA A 26 -1.93 1.67 7.81
C ALA A 26 -0.42 1.66 7.57
N LEU A 27 0.01 1.87 6.32
CA LEU A 27 1.40 1.73 5.92
C LEU A 27 1.91 3.02 5.29
N ALA A 28 3.10 3.46 5.72
CA ALA A 28 3.88 4.47 5.04
C ALA A 28 5.35 4.04 5.02
N ILE A 29 5.97 4.05 3.85
CA ILE A 29 7.39 3.78 3.64
C ILE A 29 8.08 5.13 3.46
N LEU A 30 9.07 5.38 4.30
CA LEU A 30 9.84 6.61 4.34
C LEU A 30 11.24 6.39 3.80
N SER A 31 11.83 7.43 3.22
CA SER A 31 13.26 7.48 2.92
C SER A 31 14.12 7.22 4.15
N ALA A 32 15.37 6.78 3.94
CA ALA A 32 16.29 6.46 5.05
C ALA A 32 16.54 7.65 6.00
N ASP A 33 16.42 8.88 5.52
CA ASP A 33 16.52 10.11 6.33
C ASP A 33 15.21 10.48 7.05
N LEU A 34 14.12 9.72 6.80
CA LEU A 34 12.77 9.90 7.32
C LEU A 34 12.13 11.24 6.94
N GLU A 35 12.60 11.89 5.88
CA GLU A 35 12.10 13.21 5.46
C GLU A 35 10.94 13.11 4.48
N GLN A 36 10.93 12.09 3.63
CA GLN A 36 9.98 11.93 2.53
C GLN A 36 9.23 10.61 2.63
N VAL A 37 7.95 10.62 2.26
CA VAL A 37 7.17 9.39 2.08
C VAL A 37 7.38 8.91 0.65
N ILE A 38 7.91 7.70 0.50
CA ILE A 38 8.17 7.05 -0.79
C ILE A 38 6.92 6.32 -1.28
N TRP A 39 6.17 5.70 -0.37
CA TRP A 39 4.97 4.94 -0.68
C TRP A 39 4.04 4.93 0.53
N ALA A 40 2.73 4.95 0.31
CA ALA A 40 1.74 4.75 1.36
C ALA A 40 0.44 4.17 0.79
N ASN A 41 -0.33 3.49 1.62
CA ASN A 41 -1.73 3.20 1.31
C ASN A 41 -2.66 4.26 1.92
N GLY A 42 -3.95 4.19 1.60
CA GLY A 42 -4.95 5.16 2.09
C GLY A 42 -4.95 5.38 3.60
N PRO A 43 -5.01 4.30 4.41
CA PRO A 43 -4.99 4.44 5.87
C PRO A 43 -3.65 5.02 6.35
N GLY A 44 -2.53 4.68 5.70
CA GLY A 44 -1.23 5.29 5.97
C GLY A 44 -1.24 6.81 5.70
N ALA A 45 -1.76 7.24 4.56
CA ALA A 45 -1.94 8.66 4.24
C ALA A 45 -2.74 9.38 5.33
N SER A 46 -3.86 8.79 5.73
CA SER A 46 -4.71 9.31 6.80
C SER A 46 -4.00 9.39 8.16
N VAL A 47 -3.14 8.43 8.50
CA VAL A 47 -2.36 8.46 9.75
C VAL A 47 -1.45 9.68 9.81
N PHE A 48 -0.84 10.03 8.67
CA PHE A 48 0.06 11.17 8.49
C PHE A 48 -0.67 12.50 8.20
N GLY A 49 -2.01 12.49 8.14
CA GLY A 49 -2.84 13.68 7.94
C GLY A 49 -2.86 14.17 6.49
N TYR A 50 -2.72 13.26 5.54
CA TYR A 50 -2.92 13.50 4.12
C TYR A 50 -4.30 13.00 3.67
N PRO A 51 -4.93 13.68 2.69
CA PRO A 51 -6.28 13.34 2.25
C PRO A 51 -6.36 12.03 1.44
N ASP A 52 -5.33 11.73 0.67
CA ASP A 52 -5.28 10.63 -0.29
C ASP A 52 -3.83 10.17 -0.54
N ILE A 53 -3.67 9.11 -1.33
CA ILE A 53 -2.38 8.48 -1.65
C ILE A 53 -1.53 9.41 -2.53
N GLU A 54 -2.14 10.12 -3.47
CA GLU A 54 -1.46 11.04 -4.39
C GLU A 54 -0.81 12.20 -3.64
N ALA A 55 -1.50 12.75 -2.64
CA ALA A 55 -1.01 13.89 -1.87
C ALA A 55 0.16 13.54 -0.95
N ILE A 56 0.30 12.27 -0.52
CA ILE A 56 1.36 11.84 0.39
C ILE A 56 2.59 11.29 -0.32
N ILE A 57 2.43 10.58 -1.44
CA ILE A 57 3.58 10.00 -2.16
C ILE A 57 4.49 11.12 -2.67
N GLY A 58 5.78 11.03 -2.33
CA GLY A 58 6.77 12.06 -2.62
C GLY A 58 6.69 13.29 -1.71
N ALA A 59 5.70 13.40 -0.83
CA ALA A 59 5.57 14.52 0.10
C ALA A 59 6.43 14.32 1.36
N SER A 60 6.57 15.38 2.16
CA SER A 60 7.26 15.28 3.45
C SER A 60 6.56 14.30 4.41
N ALA A 61 7.31 13.51 5.16
CA ALA A 61 6.77 12.66 6.23
C ALA A 61 6.20 13.45 7.41
N ARG A 62 6.39 14.79 7.47
CA ARG A 62 5.92 15.68 8.56
C ARG A 62 6.30 15.18 9.96
N LEU A 63 7.36 14.38 10.07
CA LEU A 63 7.86 13.88 11.34
C LEU A 63 8.60 15.00 12.08
N PRO A 64 8.18 15.37 13.31
CA PRO A 64 8.96 16.28 14.13
C PRO A 64 10.40 15.77 14.33
N LEU A 65 11.37 16.67 14.49
CA LEU A 65 12.78 16.29 14.66
C LEU A 65 12.99 15.25 15.79
N ILE A 66 12.24 15.38 16.88
CA ILE A 66 12.30 14.42 18.00
C ILE A 66 11.79 13.03 17.59
N ALA A 67 10.74 12.94 16.77
CA ALA A 67 10.22 11.67 16.27
C ALA A 67 11.22 11.00 15.34
N ARG A 68 11.86 11.76 14.43
CA ARG A 68 12.91 11.24 13.55
C ARG A 68 14.09 10.68 14.34
N ARG A 69 14.60 11.44 15.32
CA ARG A 69 15.68 10.98 16.21
C ARG A 69 15.31 9.72 16.97
N GLN A 70 14.08 9.61 17.44
CA GLN A 70 13.61 8.43 18.15
C GLN A 70 13.60 7.18 17.25
N ILE A 71 13.14 7.32 16.00
CA ILE A 71 13.16 6.22 15.03
C ILE A 71 14.61 5.84 14.69
N MET A 72 15.46 6.83 14.39
CA MET A 72 16.88 6.65 14.07
C MET A 72 17.70 6.03 15.22
N ALA A 73 17.26 6.19 16.47
CA ALA A 73 17.89 5.58 17.64
C ALA A 73 17.59 4.07 17.78
N THR A 74 16.74 3.51 16.92
CA THR A 74 16.48 2.06 16.90
C THR A 74 17.75 1.33 16.49
N SER A 75 18.14 0.31 17.27
CA SER A 75 19.36 -0.46 17.01
C SER A 75 19.36 -1.05 15.61
N GLY A 76 20.45 -0.84 14.87
CA GLY A 76 20.64 -1.33 13.50
C GLY A 76 20.16 -0.38 12.41
N PHE A 77 19.70 0.83 12.73
CA PHE A 77 19.17 1.78 11.73
C PHE A 77 20.16 2.03 10.55
N PRO A 78 19.69 2.00 9.28
CA PRO A 78 18.30 1.77 8.84
C PRO A 78 17.85 0.30 8.77
N GLU A 79 18.76 -0.67 8.94
CA GLU A 79 18.50 -2.11 8.89
C GLU A 79 18.00 -2.67 10.24
N ILE A 80 16.97 -2.04 10.80
CA ILE A 80 16.41 -2.34 12.13
C ILE A 80 15.77 -3.73 12.28
N GLY A 81 15.69 -4.52 11.22
CA GLY A 81 14.90 -5.75 11.14
C GLY A 81 13.42 -5.47 10.95
N SER A 82 12.54 -6.32 11.48
CA SER A 82 11.08 -6.18 11.35
C SER A 82 10.41 -5.87 12.68
N ASP A 83 9.29 -5.14 12.60
CA ASP A 83 8.27 -4.99 13.63
C ASP A 83 8.77 -4.43 14.97
N ARG A 84 9.70 -3.47 14.90
CA ARG A 84 10.18 -2.73 16.07
C ARG A 84 9.10 -1.78 16.55
N ALA A 85 8.60 -1.99 17.77
CA ALA A 85 7.60 -1.12 18.36
C ALA A 85 8.20 0.25 18.69
N ILE A 86 7.63 1.32 18.12
CA ILE A 86 8.05 2.71 18.36
C ILE A 86 6.81 3.58 18.53
N THR A 87 6.75 4.34 19.62
CA THR A 87 5.65 5.30 19.83
C THR A 87 6.11 6.71 19.50
N VAL A 88 5.56 7.33 18.46
CA VAL A 88 5.92 8.70 18.07
C VAL A 88 4.72 9.64 18.21
N ARG A 89 4.99 10.92 18.46
CA ARG A 89 3.95 11.95 18.44
C ARG A 89 3.85 12.53 17.04
N LEU A 90 2.68 12.40 16.43
CA LEU A 90 2.36 13.00 15.14
C LEU A 90 1.45 14.21 15.33
N ALA A 91 1.74 15.29 14.60
CA ALA A 91 0.86 16.44 14.50
C ALA A 91 -0.04 16.27 13.28
N THR A 92 -1.35 16.25 13.50
CA THR A 92 -2.38 16.20 12.46
C THR A 92 -3.31 17.38 12.67
N GLY A 93 -3.15 18.42 11.84
CA GLY A 93 -3.81 19.71 12.06
C GLY A 93 -3.33 20.40 13.35
N MET A 94 -4.27 20.81 14.20
CA MET A 94 -3.97 21.45 15.49
C MET A 94 -3.74 20.46 16.64
N VAL A 95 -3.91 19.16 16.40
CA VAL A 95 -3.84 18.13 17.45
C VAL A 95 -2.58 17.30 17.30
N SER A 96 -1.88 17.05 18.41
CA SER A 96 -0.75 16.13 18.47
C SER A 96 -1.16 14.86 19.23
N ARG A 97 -1.07 13.70 18.56
CA ARG A 97 -1.42 12.38 19.12
C ARG A 97 -0.21 11.46 19.18
N ALA A 98 -0.14 10.62 20.22
CA ALA A 98 0.83 9.53 20.27
C ALA A 98 0.31 8.36 19.43
N VAL A 99 1.13 7.87 18.51
CA VAL A 99 0.82 6.75 17.62
C VAL A 99 1.87 5.67 17.83
N GLY A 100 1.43 4.45 18.12
CA GLY A 100 2.29 3.27 18.20
C GLY A 100 2.47 2.67 16.81
N PHE A 101 3.69 2.68 16.30
CA PHE A 101 4.07 2.07 15.05
C PHE A 101 4.83 0.76 15.27
N LEU A 102 4.71 -0.13 14.30
CA LEU A 102 5.66 -1.20 14.04
C LEU A 102 6.57 -0.74 12.89
N ALA A 103 7.85 -0.52 13.21
CA ALA A 103 8.85 -0.07 12.25
C ALA A 103 9.66 -1.25 11.71
N SER A 104 9.80 -1.32 10.39
CA SER A 104 10.56 -2.37 9.70
C SER A 104 11.49 -1.77 8.66
N ALA A 105 12.66 -2.35 8.52
CA ALA A 105 13.54 -2.11 7.38
C ALA A 105 12.92 -2.69 6.12
N VAL A 106 12.91 -1.93 5.03
CA VAL A 106 12.46 -2.36 3.71
C VAL A 106 13.58 -2.08 2.72
N THR A 107 13.79 -2.99 1.77
CA THR A 107 14.65 -2.76 0.60
C THR A 107 13.72 -2.52 -0.58
N MET A 108 13.85 -1.34 -1.19
CA MET A 108 13.06 -0.91 -2.35
C MET A 108 13.46 -1.69 -3.60
N PRO A 109 12.65 -1.69 -4.68
CA PRO A 109 12.93 -2.45 -5.90
C PRO A 109 14.31 -2.18 -6.55
N ASP A 110 14.87 -0.99 -6.36
CA ASP A 110 16.20 -0.58 -6.85
C ASP A 110 17.34 -0.88 -5.86
N GLY A 111 17.03 -1.46 -4.69
CA GLY A 111 17.97 -1.76 -3.62
C GLY A 111 18.10 -0.66 -2.56
N GLU A 112 17.42 0.48 -2.69
CA GLU A 112 17.46 1.54 -1.68
C GLU A 112 16.90 1.06 -0.33
N LYS A 113 17.54 1.47 0.76
CA LYS A 113 17.07 1.17 2.12
C LYS A 113 16.02 2.19 2.55
N ALA A 114 14.89 1.71 3.03
CA ALA A 114 13.77 2.52 3.49
C ALA A 114 13.25 2.01 4.83
N ILE A 115 12.44 2.84 5.50
CA ILE A 115 11.79 2.50 6.76
C ILE A 115 10.29 2.49 6.56
N MET A 116 9.67 1.33 6.74
CA MET A 116 8.22 1.22 6.78
C MET A 116 7.73 1.43 8.20
N LEU A 117 6.75 2.31 8.36
CA LEU A 117 5.97 2.50 9.57
C LEU A 117 4.57 1.94 9.37
N ALA A 118 4.18 0.97 10.21
CA ALA A 118 2.90 0.31 10.15
C ALA A 118 2.05 0.55 11.41
N VAL A 119 0.76 0.80 11.24
CA VAL A 119 -0.25 0.81 12.31
C VAL A 119 -1.25 -0.32 12.04
N PRO A 120 -1.36 -1.33 12.92
CA PRO A 120 -2.27 -2.46 12.70
C PRO A 120 -3.72 -2.03 12.50
N ALA A 121 -4.43 -2.66 11.57
CA ALA A 121 -5.83 -2.32 11.24
C ALA A 121 -6.77 -2.31 12.46
N ALA A 122 -6.54 -3.19 13.44
CA ALA A 122 -7.32 -3.23 14.68
C ALA A 122 -7.24 -1.90 15.49
N GLN A 123 -6.16 -1.13 15.32
CA GLN A 123 -5.96 0.15 15.99
C GLN A 123 -6.55 1.32 15.21
N THR A 124 -6.89 1.14 13.93
CA THR A 124 -7.48 2.18 13.07
C THR A 124 -9.02 2.16 13.08
N GLY A 125 -9.63 1.27 13.88
CA GLY A 125 -11.06 1.26 14.19
C GLY A 125 -11.95 0.52 13.18
N SER A 126 -11.37 -0.23 12.23
CA SER A 126 -12.11 -1.09 11.30
C SER A 126 -12.61 -2.36 12.00
N ARG A 127 -13.84 -2.81 11.73
CA ARG A 127 -14.45 -3.94 12.46
C ARG A 127 -14.82 -5.14 11.58
N SER A 128 -15.07 -4.95 10.28
CA SER A 128 -15.36 -6.04 9.34
C SER A 128 -14.29 -6.21 8.25
N ALA A 129 -14.20 -7.39 7.65
CA ALA A 129 -13.25 -7.69 6.58
C ALA A 129 -13.44 -6.79 5.33
N GLY A 130 -14.70 -6.50 4.97
CA GLY A 130 -15.02 -5.60 3.85
C GLY A 130 -14.63 -4.15 4.12
N GLU A 131 -14.83 -3.65 5.35
CA GLU A 131 -14.36 -2.32 5.74
C GLU A 131 -12.83 -2.20 5.72
N ILE A 132 -12.13 -3.25 6.16
CA ILE A 132 -10.66 -3.31 6.11
C ILE A 132 -10.20 -3.25 4.65
N ALA A 133 -10.77 -4.07 3.78
CA ALA A 133 -10.44 -4.12 2.36
C ALA A 133 -10.71 -2.77 1.67
N GLY A 134 -11.90 -2.20 1.86
CA GLY A 134 -12.28 -0.91 1.28
C GLY A 134 -11.40 0.24 1.77
N ARG A 135 -11.05 0.28 3.06
CA ARG A 135 -10.13 1.30 3.58
C ARG A 135 -8.72 1.16 3.05
N ALA A 136 -8.21 -0.07 2.93
CA ALA A 136 -6.83 -0.32 2.50
C ALA A 136 -6.51 0.26 1.12
N ILE A 137 -7.47 0.17 0.19
CA ILE A 137 -7.36 0.73 -1.16
C ILE A 137 -8.08 2.08 -1.32
N GLY A 138 -8.74 2.56 -0.26
CA GLY A 138 -9.38 3.87 -0.24
C GLY A 138 -8.37 5.01 -0.36
N GLY A 139 -8.80 6.15 -0.89
CA GLY A 139 -7.89 7.29 -1.14
C GLY A 139 -6.97 7.11 -2.34
N PHE A 140 -7.20 6.09 -3.18
CA PHE A 140 -6.66 6.02 -4.52
C PHE A 140 -7.63 6.74 -5.46
N THR A 141 -7.27 7.93 -5.93
CA THR A 141 -8.17 8.85 -6.66
C THR A 141 -7.64 9.24 -8.05
N GLU A 142 -6.56 8.59 -8.50
CA GLU A 142 -5.83 9.04 -9.67
C GLU A 142 -6.71 8.83 -10.90
N ALA A 143 -6.92 9.91 -11.67
CA ALA A 143 -7.81 9.86 -12.81
C ALA A 143 -7.34 8.79 -13.81
N GLY A 144 -8.28 7.94 -14.25
CA GLY A 144 -8.00 6.83 -15.14
C GLY A 144 -7.29 5.64 -14.49
N HIS A 145 -7.03 5.66 -13.17
CA HIS A 145 -6.46 4.52 -12.47
C HIS A 145 -7.48 3.93 -11.48
N PHE A 146 -7.62 2.61 -11.51
CA PHE A 146 -8.57 1.88 -10.69
C PHE A 146 -7.88 0.76 -9.94
N ILE A 147 -8.31 0.50 -8.71
CA ILE A 147 -7.73 -0.53 -7.85
C ILE A 147 -8.84 -1.43 -7.30
N ALA A 148 -8.56 -2.73 -7.22
CA ALA A 148 -9.45 -3.69 -6.58
C ALA A 148 -8.68 -4.76 -5.81
N PHE A 149 -9.25 -5.18 -4.69
CA PHE A 149 -8.92 -6.44 -4.05
C PHE A 149 -9.78 -7.57 -4.61
N VAL A 150 -9.12 -8.65 -5.01
CA VAL A 150 -9.74 -9.82 -5.63
C VAL A 150 -9.38 -11.05 -4.80
N ASP A 151 -10.38 -11.86 -4.44
CA ASP A 151 -10.18 -13.09 -3.70
C ASP A 151 -9.54 -14.20 -4.58
N ALA A 152 -9.32 -15.38 -4.00
CA ALA A 152 -8.77 -16.53 -4.73
C ALA A 152 -9.74 -17.17 -5.75
N GLN A 153 -11.01 -16.75 -5.78
CA GLN A 153 -12.04 -17.23 -6.70
C GLN A 153 -12.28 -16.24 -7.85
N GLY A 154 -11.64 -15.06 -7.84
CA GLY A 154 -11.86 -14.02 -8.83
C GLY A 154 -13.03 -13.09 -8.49
N SER A 155 -13.52 -13.09 -7.24
CA SER A 155 -14.54 -12.15 -6.77
C SER A 155 -13.90 -10.87 -6.24
N VAL A 156 -14.52 -9.73 -6.50
CA VAL A 156 -14.08 -8.43 -5.98
C VAL A 156 -14.49 -8.30 -4.51
N GLU A 157 -13.51 -8.16 -3.62
CA GLU A 157 -13.72 -7.94 -2.18
C GLU A 157 -13.91 -6.45 -1.86
N ALA A 158 -13.18 -5.59 -2.58
CA ALA A 158 -13.27 -4.14 -2.51
C ALA A 158 -12.73 -3.54 -3.82
N ALA A 159 -13.23 -2.38 -4.22
CA ALA A 159 -12.70 -1.63 -5.36
C ALA A 159 -12.80 -0.13 -5.14
N SER A 160 -11.97 0.64 -5.86
CA SER A 160 -12.10 2.09 -5.97
C SER A 160 -13.36 2.47 -6.74
N ASP A 161 -13.78 3.73 -6.57
CA ASP A 161 -14.90 4.29 -7.31
C ASP A 161 -14.67 4.18 -8.84
N GLY A 162 -15.73 3.86 -9.58
CA GLY A 162 -15.69 3.71 -11.03
C GLY A 162 -15.13 2.38 -11.54
N PHE A 163 -14.48 1.54 -10.72
CA PHE A 163 -13.95 0.23 -11.15
C PHE A 163 -15.00 -0.66 -11.82
N ALA A 164 -16.24 -0.66 -11.31
CA ALA A 164 -17.34 -1.45 -11.89
C ALA A 164 -17.69 -1.05 -13.33
N ALA A 165 -17.45 0.21 -13.73
CA ALA A 165 -17.73 0.70 -15.07
C ALA A 165 -16.78 0.12 -16.14
N LEU A 166 -15.60 -0.36 -15.72
CA LEU A 166 -14.65 -1.06 -16.59
C LEU A 166 -15.26 -2.35 -17.17
N GLY A 167 -16.23 -2.95 -16.47
CA GLY A 167 -16.91 -4.15 -16.93
C GLY A 167 -16.00 -5.38 -17.07
N ILE A 168 -14.95 -5.47 -16.25
CA ILE A 168 -14.08 -6.66 -16.20
C ILE A 168 -14.89 -7.81 -15.61
N GLU A 169 -15.11 -8.85 -16.40
CA GLU A 169 -15.95 -9.96 -16.00
C GLU A 169 -15.28 -10.84 -14.92
N PRO A 170 -16.05 -11.47 -14.01
CA PRO A 170 -15.49 -12.35 -12.98
C PRO A 170 -14.64 -13.51 -13.53
N ARG A 171 -15.01 -14.05 -14.70
CA ARG A 171 -14.21 -15.09 -15.38
C ARG A 171 -12.81 -14.60 -15.76
N THR A 172 -12.68 -13.33 -16.11
CA THR A 172 -11.40 -12.69 -16.45
C THR A 172 -10.56 -12.54 -15.19
N LEU A 173 -11.16 -12.13 -14.07
CA LEU A 173 -10.49 -12.04 -12.78
C LEU A 173 -10.01 -13.42 -12.30
N ALA A 174 -10.85 -14.45 -12.40
CA ALA A 174 -10.48 -15.82 -12.05
C ALA A 174 -9.31 -16.35 -12.90
N ALA A 175 -9.27 -15.99 -14.19
CA ALA A 175 -8.13 -16.33 -15.05
C ALA A 175 -6.83 -15.62 -14.59
N LEU A 176 -6.90 -14.35 -14.20
CA LEU A 176 -5.74 -13.63 -13.64
C LEU A 176 -5.22 -14.26 -12.34
N VAL A 177 -6.12 -14.73 -11.48
CA VAL A 177 -5.76 -15.50 -10.27
C VAL A 177 -5.01 -16.78 -10.63
N ALA A 178 -5.50 -17.53 -11.60
CA ALA A 178 -4.82 -18.75 -12.07
C ALA A 178 -3.44 -18.43 -12.69
N ASP A 179 -3.36 -17.38 -13.52
CA ASP A 179 -2.13 -16.94 -14.17
C ASP A 179 -1.05 -16.60 -13.12
N VAL A 180 -1.36 -15.73 -12.14
CA VAL A 180 -0.38 -15.31 -11.12
C VAL A 180 -0.02 -16.43 -10.14
N ALA A 181 -0.92 -17.38 -9.91
CA ALA A 181 -0.63 -18.57 -9.10
C ALA A 181 0.34 -19.53 -9.81
N SER A 182 0.26 -19.61 -11.14
CA SER A 182 1.16 -20.43 -11.97
C SER A 182 2.48 -19.73 -12.30
N SER A 183 2.52 -18.41 -12.22
CA SER A 183 3.72 -17.61 -12.42
C SER A 183 4.71 -17.82 -11.27
N GLY A 184 6.00 -17.95 -11.60
CA GLY A 184 7.07 -17.86 -10.61
C GLY A 184 7.21 -16.45 -10.02
N ASP A 185 6.69 -15.45 -10.72
CA ASP A 185 6.58 -14.07 -10.28
C ASP A 185 5.23 -13.81 -9.57
N ARG A 186 5.21 -12.93 -8.58
CA ARG A 186 4.01 -12.53 -7.84
C ARG A 186 3.18 -11.50 -8.58
N VAL A 187 3.62 -11.05 -9.76
CA VAL A 187 2.98 -10.00 -10.56
C VAL A 187 2.79 -10.47 -12.00
N VAL A 188 1.65 -10.12 -12.59
CA VAL A 188 1.35 -10.25 -14.02
C VAL A 188 0.93 -8.87 -14.54
N LYS A 189 1.56 -8.40 -15.62
CA LYS A 189 1.20 -7.14 -16.31
C LYS A 189 0.68 -7.47 -17.72
N ARG A 190 -0.59 -7.19 -18.02
CA ARG A 190 -1.20 -7.51 -19.33
C ARG A 190 -2.43 -6.66 -19.62
N LEU A 191 -2.88 -6.72 -20.87
CA LEU A 191 -4.20 -6.21 -21.24
C LEU A 191 -5.31 -7.14 -20.71
N VAL A 192 -6.34 -6.54 -20.13
CA VAL A 192 -7.50 -7.20 -19.53
C VAL A 192 -8.78 -6.74 -20.24
N PRO A 193 -9.59 -7.67 -20.80
CA PRO A 193 -10.86 -7.31 -21.44
C PRO A 193 -11.86 -6.70 -20.45
N GLY A 194 -12.48 -5.59 -20.85
CA GLY A 194 -13.64 -5.00 -20.18
C GLY A 194 -14.85 -4.83 -21.12
N SER A 195 -15.77 -3.93 -20.78
CA SER A 195 -17.07 -3.79 -21.44
C SER A 195 -17.00 -3.37 -22.92
N GLY A 196 -16.00 -2.59 -23.32
CA GLY A 196 -15.86 -2.09 -24.70
C GLY A 196 -14.43 -1.94 -25.21
N THR A 197 -13.43 -2.22 -24.38
CA THR A 197 -11.99 -2.14 -24.73
C THR A 197 -11.19 -3.12 -23.86
N SER A 198 -9.88 -3.19 -24.07
CA SER A 198 -8.95 -3.87 -23.17
C SER A 198 -8.10 -2.85 -22.44
N TYR A 199 -7.96 -3.03 -21.13
CA TYR A 199 -7.24 -2.10 -20.25
C TYR A 199 -5.86 -2.65 -19.88
N PRO A 200 -4.80 -1.83 -19.91
CA PRO A 200 -3.55 -2.15 -19.22
C PRO A 200 -3.81 -2.42 -17.73
N ALA A 201 -3.41 -3.59 -17.25
CA ALA A 201 -3.59 -3.96 -15.86
C ALA A 201 -2.35 -4.66 -15.29
N GLY A 202 -2.10 -4.38 -14.02
CA GLY A 202 -1.19 -5.12 -13.16
C GLY A 202 -1.98 -5.94 -12.14
N PHE A 203 -1.70 -7.23 -12.07
CA PHE A 203 -2.33 -8.14 -11.12
C PHE A 203 -1.27 -8.77 -10.22
N ALA A 204 -1.41 -8.60 -8.92
CA ALA A 204 -0.41 -8.96 -7.93
C ALA A 204 -0.99 -9.90 -6.87
N ARG A 205 -0.26 -10.97 -6.55
CA ARG A 205 -0.59 -11.86 -5.44
C ARG A 205 0.01 -11.32 -4.14
N LEU A 206 -0.84 -10.78 -3.27
CA LEU A 206 -0.42 -10.29 -1.94
C LEU A 206 -0.30 -11.46 -0.95
N THR A 207 -1.34 -12.28 -0.88
CA THR A 207 -1.42 -13.53 -0.11
C THR A 207 -2.03 -14.62 -1.00
N ASP A 208 -2.13 -15.86 -0.49
CA ASP A 208 -2.76 -16.94 -1.25
C ASP A 208 -4.27 -16.75 -1.43
N THR A 209 -4.88 -15.87 -0.64
CA THR A 209 -6.33 -15.62 -0.64
C THR A 209 -6.72 -14.24 -1.14
N ARG A 210 -5.76 -13.32 -1.32
CA ARG A 210 -6.02 -11.93 -1.69
C ARG A 210 -5.01 -11.42 -2.71
N HIS A 211 -5.55 -10.81 -3.74
CA HIS A 211 -4.83 -10.25 -4.87
C HIS A 211 -5.15 -8.76 -5.00
N LEU A 212 -4.23 -8.04 -5.62
CA LEU A 212 -4.35 -6.64 -5.95
C LEU A 212 -4.41 -6.50 -7.48
N LEU A 213 -5.48 -5.91 -7.97
CA LEU A 213 -5.62 -5.50 -9.36
C LEU A 213 -5.48 -3.98 -9.44
N VAL A 214 -4.62 -3.50 -10.32
CA VAL A 214 -4.50 -2.09 -10.72
C VAL A 214 -4.77 -2.01 -12.21
N VAL A 215 -5.69 -1.14 -12.63
CA VAL A 215 -6.12 -0.96 -14.03
C VAL A 215 -5.95 0.49 -14.44
N ILE A 216 -5.54 0.72 -15.68
CA ILE A 216 -5.39 2.05 -16.29
C ILE A 216 -6.35 2.14 -17.48
N ASP A 217 -7.17 3.18 -17.55
CA ASP A 217 -8.08 3.54 -18.66
C ASP A 217 -7.40 4.52 -19.63
#